data_AF-E9I7Y7-F1
#
_entry.id   AF-E9I7Y7-F1
#
_cell.length_a   1.000
_cell.length_b   1.000
_cell.length_c   1.000
_cell.angle_alpha   90.00
_cell.angle_beta   90.00
_cell.angle_gamma   90.00
#
_symmetry.space_group_name_H-M   'P 1'
#
loop_
_entity.id
_entity.type
_entity.pdbx_description
1 polymer ?
#
loop_
_entity_poly.entity_id
_entity_poly.type
_entity_poly.pdbx_seq_one_letter_code
_entity_poly.pdbx_strand_id
1 'polypeptide(L)'
;MALLAQTRHQLQSAGRHTPRSEQAMPAPLRQDLMHLLDRLRQNSALTTRQRSGIALDLAELALAYDEAALAELCMQSIEASDRREAHGKSRLLMVEAQLARARGELGRSRSLQDKRVAALEASTDPATAFSWSAHLDLAYTQLLQGETQAAQASLKLALARRPATLPGGHPLDSLGASLQSLRAIHHRLDDAQALCDYPMGVEIQAQHLAVLVVADFDAGRLTGLDDQDGLGDHPQIAVPVRARGIGHAGIATQDDQ
;
A
#
# COMPACT_ATOMS: atom_id res chain seq x y z
N MET A 1 24.32 21.51 9.34
CA MET A 1 23.16 22.36 8.96
C MET A 1 22.79 22.24 7.49
N ALA A 2 23.46 22.94 6.55
CA ALA A 2 23.01 22.98 5.14
C ALA A 2 22.81 21.60 4.50
N LEU A 3 23.78 20.68 4.67
CA LEU A 3 23.68 19.32 4.15
C LEU A 3 22.46 18.55 4.71
N LEU A 4 22.13 18.70 6.00
CA LEU A 4 20.96 18.05 6.61
C LEU A 4 19.63 18.58 6.04
N ALA A 5 19.55 19.88 5.75
CA ALA A 5 18.39 20.43 5.05
C ALA A 5 18.29 19.85 3.62
N GLN A 6 19.43 19.70 2.94
CA GLN A 6 19.51 19.11 1.60
C GLN A 6 19.14 17.62 1.60
N THR A 7 19.66 16.80 2.51
CA THR A 7 19.30 15.37 2.61
C THR A 7 17.83 15.20 3.03
N ARG A 8 17.32 16.02 3.96
CA ARG A 8 15.90 15.97 4.35
C ARG A 8 14.97 16.38 3.21
N HIS A 9 15.36 17.39 2.41
CA HIS A 9 14.65 17.79 1.21
C HIS A 9 14.73 16.71 0.11
N GLN A 10 15.91 16.08 -0.07
CA GLN A 10 16.11 14.96 -0.98
C GLN A 10 15.32 13.72 -0.59
N LEU A 11 15.14 13.44 0.71
CA LEU A 11 14.26 12.37 1.21
C LEU A 11 12.78 12.74 1.08
N GLN A 12 12.41 14.03 1.18
CA GLN A 12 11.05 14.50 0.89
C GLN A 12 10.73 14.47 -0.61
N SER A 13 11.72 14.66 -1.51
CA SER A 13 11.54 14.44 -2.95
C SER A 13 11.64 12.96 -3.33
N ALA A 14 12.50 12.17 -2.68
CA ALA A 14 12.53 10.71 -2.87
C ALA A 14 11.25 10.03 -2.32
N GLY A 15 10.58 10.65 -1.35
CA GLY A 15 9.22 10.30 -0.95
C GLY A 15 8.17 10.50 -2.05
N ARG A 16 8.45 11.33 -3.07
CA ARG A 16 7.68 11.44 -4.33
C ARG A 16 8.17 10.49 -5.42
N HIS A 17 9.27 9.77 -5.18
CA HIS A 17 9.92 8.86 -6.14
C HIS A 17 10.17 7.47 -5.55
N THR A 18 9.27 6.98 -4.68
CA THR A 18 9.10 5.52 -4.56
C THR A 18 8.43 5.03 -5.84
N PRO A 19 8.75 3.83 -6.36
CA PRO A 19 8.23 3.33 -7.64
C PRO A 19 6.79 2.80 -7.55
N ARG A 20 5.90 3.59 -6.93
CA ARG A 20 4.50 3.64 -7.35
C ARG A 20 4.52 4.55 -8.57
N SER A 21 4.18 4.02 -9.74
CA SER A 21 4.39 4.69 -11.04
C SER A 21 3.89 6.14 -11.02
N GLU A 22 4.61 7.05 -11.69
CA GLU A 22 4.12 8.39 -12.06
C GLU A 22 3.02 8.32 -13.14
N GLN A 23 2.05 7.43 -12.93
CA GLN A 23 0.79 7.40 -13.65
C GLN A 23 -0.05 8.55 -13.13
N ALA A 24 0.23 9.76 -13.64
CA ALA A 24 -0.79 10.78 -13.74
C ALA A 24 -2.04 10.17 -14.41
N MET A 25 -3.23 10.45 -13.88
CA MET A 25 -4.46 9.78 -14.33
C MET A 25 -4.60 9.90 -15.86
N PRO A 26 -4.72 8.79 -16.61
CA PRO A 26 -4.84 8.84 -18.06
C PRO A 26 -5.96 9.80 -18.48
N ALA A 27 -5.68 10.70 -19.41
CA ALA A 27 -6.62 11.76 -19.78
C ALA A 27 -8.06 11.28 -20.10
N PRO A 28 -8.26 10.13 -20.78
CA PRO A 28 -9.60 9.54 -20.93
C PRO A 28 -10.25 9.18 -19.59
N LEU A 29 -9.54 8.47 -18.70
CA LEU A 29 -10.06 8.10 -17.37
C LEU A 29 -10.39 9.33 -16.52
N ARG A 30 -9.58 10.39 -16.62
CA ARG A 30 -9.85 11.67 -15.95
C ARG A 30 -11.12 12.33 -16.49
N GLN A 31 -11.32 12.32 -17.81
CA GLN A 31 -12.52 12.84 -18.45
C GLN A 31 -13.77 12.01 -18.10
N ASP A 32 -13.65 10.68 -18.06
CA ASP A 32 -14.72 9.77 -17.64
C ASP A 32 -15.11 9.98 -16.18
N LEU A 33 -14.14 10.14 -15.28
CA LEU A 33 -14.38 10.41 -13.84
C LEU A 33 -15.09 11.76 -13.65
N MET A 34 -14.66 12.81 -14.37
CA MET A 34 -15.36 14.11 -14.37
C MET A 34 -16.79 13.99 -14.92
N HIS A 35 -17.00 13.27 -16.01
CA HIS A 35 -18.32 13.05 -16.61
C HIS A 35 -19.25 12.25 -15.68
N LEU A 36 -18.73 11.23 -14.97
CA LEU A 36 -19.45 10.48 -13.95
C LEU A 36 -19.82 11.36 -12.76
N LEU A 37 -18.93 12.25 -12.31
CA LEU A 37 -19.19 13.18 -11.21
C LEU A 37 -20.29 14.20 -11.57
N ASP A 38 -20.30 14.74 -12.79
CA ASP A 38 -21.37 15.65 -13.21
C ASP A 38 -22.70 14.93 -13.43
N ARG A 39 -22.68 13.69 -13.95
CA ARG A 39 -23.88 12.84 -13.98
C ARG A 39 -24.38 12.50 -12.57
N LEU A 40 -23.49 12.29 -11.60
CA LEU A 40 -23.85 12.02 -10.20
C LEU A 40 -24.56 13.23 -9.56
N ARG A 41 -24.07 14.45 -9.83
CA ARG A 41 -24.67 15.72 -9.37
C ARG A 41 -26.03 16.00 -10.01
N GLN A 42 -26.22 15.60 -11.27
CA GLN A 42 -27.47 15.82 -12.01
C GLN A 42 -28.54 14.75 -11.74
N ASN A 43 -28.17 13.59 -11.18
CA ASN A 43 -29.08 12.46 -11.02
C ASN A 43 -29.92 12.54 -9.72
N SER A 44 -31.13 13.07 -9.87
CA SER A 44 -32.14 13.16 -8.79
C SER A 44 -32.80 11.82 -8.40
N ALA A 45 -32.63 10.76 -9.20
CA ALA A 45 -33.20 9.43 -8.91
C ALA A 45 -32.34 8.59 -7.95
N LEU A 46 -31.08 8.96 -7.73
CA LEU A 46 -30.23 8.34 -6.72
C LEU A 46 -30.56 8.89 -5.33
N THR A 47 -30.73 7.99 -4.36
CA THR A 47 -30.83 8.38 -2.95
C THR A 47 -29.53 9.07 -2.50
N THR A 48 -29.66 10.01 -1.57
CA THR A 48 -28.54 10.79 -1.01
C THR A 48 -27.39 9.88 -0.52
N ARG A 49 -27.70 8.78 0.19
CA ARG A 49 -26.72 7.74 0.59
C ARG A 49 -26.03 7.05 -0.60
N GLN A 50 -26.73 6.75 -1.69
CA GLN A 50 -26.11 6.19 -2.90
C GLN A 50 -25.17 7.21 -3.56
N ARG A 51 -25.56 8.50 -3.62
CA ARG A 51 -24.69 9.57 -4.14
C ARG A 51 -23.40 9.68 -3.33
N SER A 52 -23.51 9.71 -2.01
CA SER A 52 -22.37 9.78 -1.10
C SER A 52 -21.48 8.53 -1.13
N GLY A 53 -22.05 7.35 -1.40
CA GLY A 53 -21.28 6.13 -1.66
C GLY A 53 -20.40 6.25 -2.91
N ILE A 54 -21.03 6.56 -4.06
CA ILE A 54 -20.33 6.72 -5.35
C ILE A 54 -19.29 7.85 -5.29
N ALA A 55 -19.59 8.96 -4.60
CA ALA A 55 -18.64 10.05 -4.41
C ALA A 55 -17.38 9.62 -3.64
N LEU A 56 -17.48 8.68 -2.70
CA LEU A 56 -16.30 8.07 -2.03
C LEU A 56 -15.55 7.13 -2.97
N ASP A 57 -16.24 6.33 -3.80
CA ASP A 57 -15.60 5.49 -4.83
C ASP A 57 -14.76 6.33 -5.81
N LEU A 58 -15.33 7.44 -6.31
CA LEU A 58 -14.64 8.36 -7.22
C LEU A 58 -13.50 9.12 -6.54
N ALA A 59 -13.64 9.48 -5.26
CA ALA A 59 -12.58 10.15 -4.50
C ALA A 59 -11.39 9.21 -4.21
N GLU A 60 -11.64 7.95 -3.86
CA GLU A 60 -10.60 6.92 -3.68
C GLU A 60 -9.89 6.60 -4.99
N LEU A 61 -10.62 6.52 -6.10
CA LEU A 61 -10.03 6.38 -7.43
C LEU A 61 -9.13 7.56 -7.79
N ALA A 62 -9.55 8.80 -7.53
CA ALA A 62 -8.72 9.98 -7.76
C ALA A 62 -7.44 9.99 -6.88
N LEU A 63 -7.56 9.64 -5.59
CA LEU A 63 -6.40 9.52 -4.69
C LEU A 63 -5.44 8.38 -5.08
N ALA A 64 -5.91 7.34 -5.77
CA ALA A 64 -5.05 6.26 -6.27
C ALA A 64 -4.12 6.67 -7.42
N TYR A 65 -4.39 7.81 -8.07
CA TYR A 65 -3.55 8.45 -9.09
C TYR A 65 -3.02 9.83 -8.63
N ASP A 66 -2.98 10.07 -7.30
CA ASP A 66 -2.55 11.32 -6.64
C ASP A 66 -3.31 12.61 -7.08
N GLU A 67 -4.48 12.47 -7.71
CA GLU A 67 -5.34 13.57 -8.20
C GLU A 67 -6.15 14.23 -7.07
N ALA A 68 -5.45 14.77 -6.08
CA ALA A 68 -6.04 15.33 -4.85
C ALA A 68 -7.13 16.40 -5.10
N ALA A 69 -6.98 17.21 -6.16
CA ALA A 69 -7.98 18.21 -6.54
C ALA A 69 -9.27 17.57 -7.10
N LEU A 70 -9.17 16.46 -7.83
CA LEU A 70 -10.33 15.72 -8.34
C LEU A 70 -11.03 14.95 -7.22
N ALA A 71 -10.25 14.39 -6.28
CA ALA A 71 -10.78 13.80 -5.06
C ALA A 71 -11.56 14.82 -4.22
N GLU A 72 -11.06 16.05 -4.07
CA GLU A 72 -11.80 17.14 -3.43
C GLU A 72 -13.13 17.47 -4.14
N LEU A 73 -13.15 17.57 -5.48
CA LEU A 73 -14.38 17.81 -6.24
C LEU A 73 -15.44 16.71 -6.04
N CYS A 74 -15.01 15.47 -5.78
CA CYS A 74 -15.89 14.36 -5.39
C CYS A 74 -16.35 14.51 -3.92
N MET A 75 -15.45 14.81 -2.98
CA MET A 75 -15.78 15.02 -1.57
C MET A 75 -16.70 16.22 -1.32
N GLN A 76 -16.72 17.19 -2.23
CA GLN A 76 -17.64 18.33 -2.21
C GLN A 76 -19.08 17.95 -2.61
N SER A 77 -19.32 16.82 -3.28
CA SER A 77 -20.69 16.34 -3.56
C SER A 77 -21.31 15.51 -2.41
N ILE A 78 -20.58 15.30 -1.31
CA ILE A 78 -21.07 14.56 -0.12
C ILE A 78 -21.71 15.54 0.88
N GLU A 79 -23.04 15.42 1.02
CA GLU A 79 -23.85 16.23 1.93
C GLU A 79 -23.39 16.09 3.41
N ALA A 80 -23.46 17.17 4.18
CA ALA A 80 -22.96 17.19 5.57
C ALA A 80 -23.79 16.36 6.57
N SER A 81 -24.99 15.94 6.17
CA SER A 81 -25.85 14.96 6.83
C SER A 81 -25.23 13.55 6.82
N ASP A 82 -24.79 13.10 5.65
CA ASP A 82 -24.44 11.71 5.34
C ASP A 82 -23.17 11.26 6.05
N ARG A 83 -22.31 12.23 6.36
CA ARG A 83 -21.04 12.07 7.08
C ARG A 83 -21.18 11.43 8.49
N ARG A 84 -22.41 11.13 8.91
CA ARG A 84 -22.78 10.63 10.24
C ARG A 84 -23.12 9.14 10.27
N GLU A 85 -23.49 8.50 9.16
CA GLU A 85 -23.85 7.07 9.15
C GLU A 85 -22.63 6.17 9.42
N ALA A 86 -22.74 5.23 10.37
CA ALA A 86 -21.61 4.41 10.83
C ALA A 86 -20.93 3.61 9.70
N HIS A 87 -21.71 3.09 8.74
CA HIS A 87 -21.19 2.33 7.60
C HIS A 87 -20.49 3.20 6.53
N GLY A 88 -20.70 4.52 6.53
CA GLY A 88 -19.93 5.46 5.71
C GLY A 88 -18.75 6.10 6.48
N LYS A 89 -18.89 6.29 7.79
CA LYS A 89 -17.97 7.08 8.63
C LYS A 89 -16.51 6.61 8.59
N SER A 90 -16.24 5.30 8.60
CA SER A 90 -14.87 4.78 8.50
C SER A 90 -14.22 5.11 7.14
N ARG A 91 -14.98 4.94 6.06
CA ARG A 91 -14.56 5.25 4.69
C ARG A 91 -14.34 6.75 4.49
N LEU A 92 -15.27 7.56 4.96
CA LEU A 92 -15.13 9.02 4.99
C LEU A 92 -13.86 9.48 5.70
N LEU A 93 -13.59 8.96 6.91
CA LEU A 93 -12.39 9.31 7.66
C LEU A 93 -11.09 8.86 6.96
N MET A 94 -11.12 7.74 6.24
CA MET A 94 -10.00 7.28 5.39
C MET A 94 -9.73 8.29 4.27
N VAL A 95 -10.76 8.69 3.51
CA VAL A 95 -10.63 9.59 2.37
C VAL A 95 -10.27 11.01 2.80
N GLU A 96 -10.90 11.56 3.85
CA GLU A 96 -10.52 12.86 4.42
C GLU A 96 -9.09 12.84 4.96
N ALA A 97 -8.62 11.73 5.53
CA ALA A 97 -7.24 11.58 6.00
C ALA A 97 -6.22 11.46 4.85
N GLN A 98 -6.57 10.75 3.77
CA GLN A 98 -5.74 10.62 2.58
C GLN A 98 -5.65 11.95 1.80
N LEU A 99 -6.77 12.68 1.67
CA LEU A 99 -6.79 14.04 1.09
C LEU A 99 -5.96 15.02 1.94
N ALA A 100 -6.06 14.96 3.27
CA ALA A 100 -5.20 15.73 4.17
C ALA A 100 -3.71 15.36 4.00
N ARG A 101 -3.40 14.06 3.86
CA ARG A 101 -2.03 13.55 3.60
C ARG A 101 -1.47 14.13 2.29
N ALA A 102 -2.23 14.10 1.20
CA ALA A 102 -1.84 14.62 -0.12
C ALA A 102 -1.56 16.14 -0.13
N ARG A 103 -2.20 16.89 0.77
CA ARG A 103 -1.96 18.34 0.97
C ARG A 103 -0.80 18.65 1.93
N GLY A 104 -0.17 17.64 2.53
CA GLY A 104 0.82 17.82 3.59
C GLY A 104 0.23 18.18 4.97
N GLU A 105 -1.10 18.13 5.14
CA GLU A 105 -1.81 18.34 6.41
C GLU A 105 -1.65 17.11 7.36
N LEU A 106 -0.41 16.65 7.59
CA LEU A 106 -0.13 15.35 8.24
C LEU A 106 -0.75 15.23 9.64
N GLY A 107 -0.70 16.28 10.47
CA GLY A 107 -1.35 16.28 11.80
C GLY A 107 -2.88 16.14 11.75
N ARG A 108 -3.52 16.64 10.68
CA ARG A 108 -4.95 16.42 10.42
C ARG A 108 -5.20 15.00 9.94
N SER A 109 -4.38 14.50 9.02
CA SER A 109 -4.42 13.10 8.55
C SER A 109 -4.33 12.13 9.73
N ARG A 110 -3.39 12.37 10.65
CA ARG A 110 -3.21 11.64 11.91
C ARG A 110 -4.48 11.63 12.75
N SER A 111 -5.00 12.80 13.09
CA SER A 111 -6.23 12.94 13.89
C SER A 111 -7.46 12.25 13.26
N LEU A 112 -7.53 12.17 11.93
CA LEU A 112 -8.60 11.48 11.22
C LEU A 112 -8.43 9.95 11.21
N GLN A 113 -7.20 9.43 11.04
CA GLN A 113 -6.94 7.99 11.18
C GLN A 113 -7.11 7.51 12.63
N ASP A 114 -6.73 8.30 13.64
CA ASP A 114 -7.00 7.99 15.06
C ASP A 114 -8.51 7.83 15.32
N LYS A 115 -9.33 8.76 14.80
CA LYS A 115 -10.80 8.69 14.90
C LYS A 115 -11.36 7.47 14.16
N ARG A 116 -10.74 7.04 13.06
CA ARG A 116 -11.13 5.86 12.29
C ARG A 116 -10.81 4.57 13.03
N VAL A 117 -9.59 4.45 13.57
CA VAL A 117 -9.18 3.30 14.39
C VAL A 117 -10.08 3.19 15.62
N ALA A 118 -10.28 4.27 16.38
CA ALA A 118 -11.17 4.26 17.56
C ALA A 118 -12.63 3.89 17.20
N ALA A 119 -13.14 4.33 16.04
CA ALA A 119 -14.49 3.97 15.59
C ALA A 119 -14.62 2.50 15.16
N LEU A 120 -13.55 1.86 14.70
CA LEU A 120 -13.52 0.44 14.34
C LEU A 120 -13.24 -0.46 15.56
N GLU A 121 -12.47 0.03 16.54
CA GLU A 121 -12.20 -0.65 17.81
C GLU A 121 -13.41 -0.67 18.75
N ALA A 122 -14.34 0.27 18.59
CA ALA A 122 -15.64 0.24 19.24
C ALA A 122 -16.65 -0.74 18.59
N SER A 123 -16.25 -1.49 17.54
CA SER A 123 -17.10 -2.50 16.90
C SER A 123 -16.91 -3.90 17.49
N THR A 124 -17.89 -4.77 17.30
CA THR A 124 -17.90 -6.13 17.87
C THR A 124 -16.92 -7.11 17.20
N ASP A 125 -16.32 -6.75 16.05
CA ASP A 125 -15.26 -7.52 15.40
C ASP A 125 -14.06 -6.61 15.04
N PRO A 126 -13.03 -6.53 15.91
CA PRO A 126 -11.81 -5.78 15.65
C PRO A 126 -10.86 -6.47 14.66
N ALA A 127 -11.17 -7.68 14.16
CA ALA A 127 -10.35 -8.44 13.21
C ALA A 127 -10.87 -8.34 11.76
N THR A 128 -11.63 -7.29 11.45
CA THR A 128 -12.10 -6.98 10.09
C THR A 128 -11.01 -6.39 9.18
N ALA A 129 -11.15 -6.56 7.86
CA ALA A 129 -10.28 -5.93 6.86
C ALA A 129 -10.25 -4.38 6.97
N PHE A 130 -11.34 -3.76 7.42
CA PHE A 130 -11.41 -2.34 7.72
C PHE A 130 -10.53 -1.95 8.92
N SER A 131 -10.53 -2.76 10.00
CA SER A 131 -9.63 -2.53 11.14
C SER A 131 -8.16 -2.74 10.74
N TRP A 132 -7.86 -3.77 9.95
CA TRP A 132 -6.50 -4.04 9.47
C TRP A 132 -5.96 -2.87 8.63
N SER A 133 -6.72 -2.42 7.62
CA SER A 133 -6.34 -1.28 6.77
C SER A 133 -6.21 0.03 7.56
N ALA A 134 -7.05 0.29 8.56
CA ALA A 134 -6.94 1.50 9.38
C ALA A 134 -5.63 1.58 10.17
N HIS A 135 -5.13 0.46 10.73
CA HIS A 135 -3.83 0.43 11.40
C HIS A 135 -2.65 0.56 10.42
N LEU A 136 -2.76 0.06 9.19
CA LEU A 136 -1.76 0.28 8.13
C LEU A 136 -1.71 1.74 7.67
N ASP A 137 -2.87 2.36 7.44
CA ASP A 137 -2.98 3.78 7.07
C ASP A 137 -2.42 4.71 8.16
N LEU A 138 -2.66 4.37 9.44
CA LEU A 138 -2.14 5.09 10.60
C LEU A 138 -0.61 4.96 10.70
N ALA A 139 -0.08 3.73 10.56
CA ALA A 139 1.36 3.47 10.46
C ALA A 139 2.03 4.25 9.34
N TYR A 140 1.39 4.33 8.17
CA TYR A 140 1.91 5.13 7.06
C TYR A 140 1.93 6.63 7.40
N THR A 141 0.92 7.17 8.10
CA THR A 141 0.94 8.58 8.52
C THR A 141 2.05 8.86 9.53
N GLN A 142 2.26 7.95 10.49
CA GLN A 142 3.33 8.04 11.49
C GLN A 142 4.73 8.06 10.84
N LEU A 143 5.00 7.20 9.85
CA LEU A 143 6.28 7.21 9.13
C LEU A 143 6.51 8.52 8.37
N LEU A 144 5.49 9.08 7.72
CA LEU A 144 5.58 10.40 7.06
C LEU A 144 5.82 11.55 8.04
N GLN A 145 5.42 11.40 9.31
CA GLN A 145 5.73 12.36 10.39
C GLN A 145 7.11 12.12 11.05
N GLY A 146 7.77 10.99 10.78
CA GLY A 146 8.98 10.56 11.48
C GLY A 146 8.74 9.92 12.86
N GLU A 147 7.50 9.51 13.16
CA GLU A 147 7.13 8.86 14.43
C GLU A 147 7.49 7.35 14.42
N THR A 148 8.77 7.01 14.18
CA THR A 148 9.25 5.62 13.92
C THR A 148 8.76 4.58 14.95
N GLN A 149 8.79 4.93 16.24
CA GLN A 149 8.31 4.06 17.34
C GLN A 149 6.77 3.91 17.36
N ALA A 150 6.02 4.96 17.06
CA ALA A 150 4.56 4.90 17.00
C ALA A 150 4.10 4.08 15.80
N ALA A 151 4.76 4.26 14.65
CA ALA A 151 4.60 3.41 13.47
C ALA A 151 4.85 1.93 13.77
N GLN A 152 5.87 1.60 14.56
CA GLN A 152 6.14 0.23 14.98
C GLN A 152 4.97 -0.38 15.78
N ALA A 153 4.36 0.40 16.69
CA ALA A 153 3.22 -0.05 17.48
C ALA A 153 1.99 -0.31 16.58
N SER A 154 1.64 0.63 15.70
CA SER A 154 0.50 0.49 14.78
C SER A 154 0.72 -0.63 13.74
N LEU A 155 1.93 -0.83 13.23
CA LEU A 155 2.26 -2.00 12.39
C LEU A 155 2.09 -3.33 13.14
N LYS A 156 2.51 -3.41 14.41
CA LYS A 156 2.33 -4.62 15.23
C LYS A 156 0.84 -4.94 15.43
N LEU A 157 0.01 -3.91 15.65
CA LEU A 157 -1.45 -4.06 15.76
C LEU A 157 -2.09 -4.46 14.42
N ALA A 158 -1.66 -3.87 13.30
CA ALA A 158 -2.14 -4.23 11.96
C ALA A 158 -1.92 -5.73 11.66
N LEU A 159 -0.70 -6.22 11.88
CA LEU A 159 -0.32 -7.61 11.60
C LEU A 159 -1.06 -8.60 12.50
N ALA A 160 -1.24 -8.27 13.79
CA ALA A 160 -2.01 -9.07 14.73
C ALA A 160 -3.53 -9.09 14.44
N ARG A 161 -4.03 -8.19 13.58
CA ARG A 161 -5.43 -8.09 13.16
C ARG A 161 -5.67 -8.48 11.70
N ARG A 162 -4.69 -9.09 11.03
CA ARG A 162 -4.90 -9.66 9.69
C ARG A 162 -6.03 -10.70 9.74
N PRO A 163 -7.14 -10.54 9.00
CA PRO A 163 -8.23 -11.50 9.05
C PRO A 163 -7.77 -12.87 8.51
N ALA A 164 -7.98 -13.94 9.28
CA ALA A 164 -7.62 -15.30 8.88
C ALA A 164 -8.44 -15.82 7.67
N THR A 165 -9.58 -15.18 7.39
CA THR A 165 -10.45 -15.45 6.24
C THR A 165 -9.93 -14.87 4.92
N LEU A 166 -8.93 -13.98 4.94
CA LEU A 166 -8.34 -13.44 3.71
C LEU A 166 -7.16 -14.31 3.25
N PRO A 167 -7.10 -14.68 1.95
CA PRO A 167 -6.02 -15.52 1.42
C PRO A 167 -4.65 -14.82 1.54
N GLY A 168 -3.58 -15.59 1.56
CA GLY A 168 -2.22 -15.06 1.48
C GLY A 168 -1.97 -14.35 0.15
N GLY A 169 -1.21 -13.25 0.16
CA GLY A 169 -1.01 -12.41 -1.03
C GLY A 169 -2.14 -11.41 -1.27
N HIS A 170 -2.90 -11.08 -0.23
CA HIS A 170 -3.87 -9.98 -0.28
C HIS A 170 -3.12 -8.65 -0.44
N PRO A 171 -3.60 -7.65 -1.21
CA PRO A 171 -2.82 -6.43 -1.49
C PRO A 171 -2.34 -5.64 -0.26
N LEU A 172 -3.03 -5.77 0.87
CA LEU A 172 -2.61 -5.17 2.15
C LEU A 172 -1.41 -5.89 2.81
N ASP A 173 -1.11 -7.14 2.45
CA ASP A 173 0.12 -7.84 2.85
C ASP A 173 1.34 -7.10 2.29
N SER A 174 1.31 -6.79 0.98
CA SER A 174 2.35 -6.03 0.30
C SER A 174 2.54 -4.65 0.90
N LEU A 175 1.44 -3.94 1.22
CA LEU A 175 1.51 -2.65 1.93
C LEU A 175 2.16 -2.81 3.32
N GLY A 176 1.78 -3.83 4.08
CA GLY A 176 2.38 -4.14 5.38
C GLY A 176 3.91 -4.36 5.28
N ALA A 177 4.35 -5.14 4.30
CA ALA A 177 5.77 -5.37 4.04
C ALA A 177 6.50 -4.09 3.61
N SER A 178 5.94 -3.29 2.70
CA SER A 178 6.54 -2.01 2.29
C SER A 178 6.71 -1.04 3.46
N LEU A 179 5.74 -0.96 4.38
CA LEU A 179 5.82 -0.12 5.57
C LEU A 179 6.82 -0.64 6.61
N GLN A 180 7.01 -1.96 6.72
CA GLN A 180 8.09 -2.53 7.52
C GLN A 180 9.48 -2.14 6.98
N SER A 181 9.68 -2.24 5.66
CA SER A 181 10.93 -1.83 5.00
C SER A 181 11.19 -0.33 5.14
N LEU A 182 10.17 0.51 4.94
CA LEU A 182 10.27 1.96 5.14
C LEU A 182 10.67 2.30 6.59
N ARG A 183 10.05 1.65 7.59
CA ARG A 183 10.44 1.81 9.00
C ARG A 183 11.89 1.38 9.26
N ALA A 184 12.36 0.32 8.63
CA ALA A 184 13.76 -0.13 8.77
C ALA A 184 14.76 0.88 8.18
N ILE A 185 14.41 1.53 7.07
CA ILE A 185 15.21 2.64 6.50
C ILE A 185 15.22 3.84 7.45
N HIS A 186 14.06 4.25 8.00
CA HIS A 186 13.98 5.32 8.99
C HIS A 186 14.88 5.02 10.21
N HIS A 187 14.81 3.81 10.78
CA HIS A 187 15.65 3.42 11.92
C HIS A 187 17.15 3.52 11.60
N ARG A 188 17.60 3.02 10.43
CA ARG A 188 19.01 3.15 9.98
C ARG A 188 19.46 4.61 9.84
N LEU A 189 18.55 5.52 9.47
CA LEU A 189 18.83 6.96 9.37
C LEU A 189 18.85 7.63 10.75
N ASP A 190 17.93 7.26 11.65
CA ASP A 190 17.87 7.73 13.03
C ASP A 190 19.15 7.31 13.80
N ASP A 191 19.61 6.06 13.62
CA ASP A 191 20.88 5.53 14.16
C ASP A 191 22.09 6.31 13.62
N ALA A 192 22.15 6.51 12.30
CA ALA A 192 23.26 7.23 11.65
C ALA A 192 23.33 8.70 12.10
N GLN A 193 22.17 9.35 12.30
CA GLN A 193 22.10 10.71 12.83
C GLN A 193 22.61 10.76 14.28
N ALA A 194 22.23 9.80 15.14
CA ALA A 194 22.71 9.72 16.52
C ALA A 194 24.23 9.48 16.62
N LEU A 195 24.82 8.79 15.65
CA LEU A 195 26.28 8.65 15.53
C LEU A 195 26.97 9.95 15.06
N CYS A 196 26.34 10.74 14.20
CA CYS A 196 26.87 12.02 13.72
C CYS A 196 26.74 13.16 14.73
N ASP A 197 25.70 13.16 15.57
CA ASP A 197 25.47 14.18 16.61
C ASP A 197 26.24 13.90 17.92
N TYR A 198 27.03 12.82 17.98
CA TYR A 198 27.80 12.43 19.16
C TYR A 198 29.06 13.31 19.33
N PRO A 199 29.24 14.03 20.46
CA PRO A 199 30.32 15.02 20.61
C PRO A 199 31.66 14.36 21.01
N MET A 200 32.30 13.64 20.09
CA MET A 200 33.66 13.13 20.24
C MET A 200 34.52 13.46 19.02
N GLY A 201 35.64 14.15 19.26
CA GLY A 201 36.61 14.53 18.24
C GLY A 201 37.47 13.35 17.78
N VAL A 202 36.89 12.43 17.00
CA VAL A 202 37.61 11.37 16.28
C VAL A 202 37.33 11.51 14.80
N GLU A 203 38.22 12.22 14.12
CA GLU A 203 38.34 12.19 12.67
C GLU A 203 38.69 10.74 12.22
N ILE A 204 38.21 10.32 11.04
CA ILE A 204 38.23 8.93 10.52
C ILE A 204 37.11 8.02 11.09
N GLN A 205 35.92 8.05 10.47
CA GLN A 205 35.16 6.83 10.08
C GLN A 205 33.89 7.10 9.24
N ALA A 206 33.32 8.31 9.28
CA ALA A 206 32.06 8.65 8.60
C ALA A 206 32.00 8.34 7.09
N GLN A 207 33.15 8.33 6.40
CA GLN A 207 33.23 8.03 4.96
C GLN A 207 32.94 6.57 4.61
N HIS A 208 33.11 5.61 5.53
CA HIS A 208 32.90 4.18 5.23
C HIS A 208 31.43 3.74 5.35
N LEU A 209 30.67 4.25 6.32
CA LEU A 209 29.25 3.87 6.48
C LEU A 209 28.37 4.40 5.34
N ALA A 210 28.64 5.61 4.84
CA ALA A 210 27.87 6.23 3.77
C ALA A 210 27.88 5.40 2.46
N VAL A 211 29.01 4.77 2.15
CA VAL A 211 29.14 3.89 0.96
C VAL A 211 28.32 2.60 1.14
N LEU A 212 28.29 2.03 2.34
CA LEU A 212 27.60 0.76 2.60
C LEU A 212 26.07 0.88 2.41
N VAL A 213 25.47 2.00 2.81
CA VAL A 213 24.02 2.24 2.69
C VAL A 213 23.59 2.42 1.23
N VAL A 214 24.49 2.89 0.35
CA VAL A 214 24.23 3.00 -1.10
C VAL A 214 24.46 1.65 -1.80
N ALA A 215 25.51 0.91 -1.42
CA ALA A 215 25.85 -0.37 -2.04
C ALA A 215 24.78 -1.46 -1.83
N ASP A 216 24.12 -1.50 -0.66
CA ASP A 216 22.98 -2.39 -0.38
C ASP A 216 21.85 -2.28 -1.43
N PHE A 217 21.65 -1.08 -2.01
CA PHE A 217 20.52 -0.80 -2.90
C PHE A 217 20.72 -1.34 -4.33
N ASP A 218 21.96 -1.39 -4.82
CA ASP A 218 22.29 -2.04 -6.11
C ASP A 218 22.49 -3.55 -5.97
N ALA A 219 23.02 -4.04 -4.84
CA ALA A 219 23.22 -5.47 -4.61
C ALA A 219 21.91 -6.27 -4.69
N GLY A 220 20.80 -5.70 -4.21
CA GLY A 220 19.46 -6.29 -4.32
C GLY A 220 18.86 -6.32 -5.73
N ARG A 221 19.59 -5.88 -6.77
CA ARG A 221 19.07 -5.66 -8.13
C ARG A 221 19.73 -6.50 -9.23
N LEU A 222 20.75 -7.30 -8.91
CA LEU A 222 21.56 -8.03 -9.91
C LEU A 222 21.59 -9.56 -9.76
N THR A 223 21.05 -10.14 -8.69
CA THR A 223 20.94 -11.61 -8.54
C THR A 223 19.63 -12.12 -9.16
N GLY A 224 19.55 -12.12 -10.50
CA GLY A 224 18.30 -12.45 -11.19
C GLY A 224 18.35 -12.74 -12.70
N LEU A 225 19.51 -12.93 -13.30
CA LEU A 225 19.65 -13.41 -14.68
C LEU A 225 20.80 -14.42 -14.80
N ASP A 226 20.54 -15.44 -15.62
CA ASP A 226 21.44 -16.39 -16.29
C ASP A 226 22.56 -17.10 -15.50
N ASP A 227 22.44 -18.43 -15.42
CA ASP A 227 23.44 -19.31 -16.05
C ASP A 227 22.81 -20.67 -16.43
N GLN A 228 23.28 -21.28 -17.53
CA GLN A 228 22.85 -22.61 -18.02
C GLN A 228 24.03 -23.59 -18.14
N ASP A 229 23.70 -24.87 -18.01
CA ASP A 229 24.37 -26.06 -18.57
C ASP A 229 25.88 -26.31 -18.38
N GLY A 230 26.21 -27.52 -17.88
CA GLY A 230 27.15 -28.37 -18.64
C GLY A 230 28.09 -29.33 -17.89
N LEU A 231 27.66 -30.60 -17.73
CA LEU A 231 28.47 -31.85 -17.59
C LEU A 231 29.51 -31.94 -16.44
N GLY A 232 29.89 -33.08 -15.88
CA GLY A 232 29.48 -34.50 -15.94
C GLY A 232 29.84 -35.16 -14.58
N ASP A 233 29.53 -36.42 -14.25
CA ASP A 233 29.83 -37.66 -14.99
C ASP A 233 28.89 -38.83 -14.58
N HIS A 234 29.01 -39.98 -15.24
CA HIS A 234 28.16 -41.20 -15.15
C HIS A 234 28.95 -42.40 -14.55
N PRO A 235 28.47 -43.67 -14.58
CA PRO A 235 27.15 -44.27 -14.90
C PRO A 235 26.55 -44.98 -13.64
N GLN A 236 25.61 -45.94 -13.59
CA GLN A 236 24.82 -46.80 -14.51
C GLN A 236 23.30 -46.72 -14.07
N ILE A 237 22.31 -47.65 -14.18
CA ILE A 237 22.15 -49.07 -14.59
C ILE A 237 20.79 -49.25 -15.33
N ALA A 238 20.78 -50.05 -16.40
CA ALA A 238 19.66 -50.77 -17.06
C ALA A 238 18.44 -50.02 -17.66
N VAL A 239 18.06 -50.51 -18.85
CA VAL A 239 16.79 -50.26 -19.58
C VAL A 239 16.35 -51.60 -20.21
N PRO A 240 15.07 -52.02 -20.09
CA PRO A 240 14.20 -52.21 -21.28
C PRO A 240 12.79 -51.63 -21.04
N VAL A 241 12.08 -50.95 -21.95
CA VAL A 241 11.75 -51.15 -23.40
C VAL A 241 10.55 -52.09 -23.65
N ARG A 242 9.58 -51.58 -24.46
CA ARG A 242 8.39 -52.23 -25.09
C ARG A 242 7.18 -52.56 -24.17
N ALA A 243 5.92 -52.55 -24.63
CA ALA A 243 5.33 -52.15 -25.94
C ALA A 243 3.80 -51.84 -25.86
N ARG A 244 3.25 -51.35 -27.00
CA ARG A 244 1.85 -51.38 -27.54
C ARG A 244 0.80 -52.22 -26.77
N GLY A 245 -0.50 -51.87 -26.71
CA GLY A 245 -1.28 -50.79 -27.35
C GLY A 245 -2.57 -51.29 -28.04
N ILE A 246 -3.50 -50.39 -28.44
CA ILE A 246 -4.75 -50.63 -29.23
C ILE A 246 -5.86 -51.40 -28.46
N GLY A 247 -7.17 -51.12 -28.54
CA GLY A 247 -7.98 -50.05 -29.18
C GLY A 247 -9.48 -50.47 -29.35
N HIS A 248 -10.39 -49.54 -29.69
CA HIS A 248 -11.84 -49.74 -30.04
C HIS A 248 -12.79 -50.27 -28.93
N ALA A 249 -14.14 -50.22 -29.00
CA ALA A 249 -15.14 -49.30 -29.62
C ALA A 249 -16.59 -49.68 -29.15
N GLY A 250 -17.62 -48.87 -29.46
CA GLY A 250 -19.07 -49.11 -29.16
C GLY A 250 -19.57 -48.37 -27.91
N ILE A 251 -20.70 -47.64 -27.82
CA ILE A 251 -21.99 -47.49 -28.56
C ILE A 251 -23.15 -48.42 -28.11
N ALA A 252 -23.99 -47.91 -27.20
CA ALA A 252 -25.47 -48.03 -27.06
C ALA A 252 -25.88 -47.09 -25.89
N THR A 253 -26.93 -46.25 -25.81
CA THR A 253 -28.35 -46.19 -26.27
C THR A 253 -29.34 -47.13 -25.59
N GLN A 254 -30.55 -46.60 -25.32
CA GLN A 254 -31.81 -47.28 -24.92
C GLN A 254 -31.97 -47.56 -23.41
N ASP A 255 -33.15 -47.45 -22.76
CA ASP A 255 -34.31 -46.52 -22.77
C ASP A 255 -35.16 -46.82 -21.50
N ASP A 256 -36.27 -46.10 -21.28
CA ASP A 256 -37.43 -46.41 -20.39
C ASP A 256 -37.20 -46.83 -18.91
N GLN A 257 -37.55 -45.92 -17.98
CA GLN A 257 -38.84 -45.99 -17.24
C GLN A 257 -39.20 -44.66 -16.56
#